data_AF-A0A0Q9TDH5-F1
#
_entry.id   AF-A0A0Q9TDH5-F1
#
_cell.length_a   1.000
_cell.length_b   1.000
_cell.length_c   1.000
_cell.angle_alpha   90.00
_cell.angle_beta   90.00
_cell.angle_gamma   90.00
#
_symmetry.space_group_name_H-M   'P 1'
#
loop_
_entity.id
_entity.type
_entity.pdbx_description
1 polymer ?
#
loop_
_entity_poly.entity_id
_entity_poly.type
_entity_poly.pdbx_seq_one_letter_code
_entity_poly.pdbx_strand_id
1 'polypeptide(L)'
;METPASSALPEIPVIELVQPMPGFPDLARFALVQVDDDGVLCSLTSIDRPGTRFLVVPPVTFFPDYAPEVQEDVLTELGSSSLDDIVMLCVLTAGESLATTTANLAAPVLVDTATQRAVQVLLDDPALSVATPLIG
;
A
#
# COMPACT_ATOMS: atom_id res chain seq x y z
N MET A 1 2.10 -43.09 -5.21
CA MET A 1 1.85 -42.10 -6.29
C MET A 1 1.94 -40.74 -5.65
N GLU A 2 2.86 -39.95 -6.17
CA GLU A 2 3.30 -38.67 -5.65
C GLU A 2 2.19 -37.62 -5.70
N THR A 3 2.17 -36.73 -4.72
CA THR A 3 1.88 -35.32 -4.97
C THR A 3 2.94 -34.54 -4.21
N PRO A 4 3.81 -33.77 -4.90
CA PRO A 4 4.85 -32.99 -4.27
C PRO A 4 4.29 -31.72 -3.61
N ALA A 5 5.15 -31.09 -2.84
CA ALA A 5 4.90 -29.96 -1.96
C ALA A 5 4.42 -28.65 -2.64
N SER A 6 3.97 -27.74 -1.76
CA SER A 6 3.99 -26.28 -1.89
C SER A 6 2.76 -25.60 -2.48
N SER A 7 1.92 -25.09 -1.57
CA SER A 7 1.72 -23.65 -1.52
C SER A 7 1.63 -23.31 -0.03
N ALA A 8 2.78 -23.14 0.61
CA ALA A 8 2.82 -22.16 1.68
C ALA A 8 2.46 -20.86 0.98
N LEU A 9 1.19 -20.45 1.06
CA LEU A 9 0.85 -19.07 0.75
C LEU A 9 1.88 -18.26 1.54
N PRO A 10 2.74 -17.46 0.89
CA PRO A 10 3.63 -16.58 1.63
C PRO A 10 2.72 -15.84 2.62
N GLU A 11 3.08 -15.89 3.90
CA GLU A 11 2.27 -15.43 5.02
C GLU A 11 1.71 -14.05 4.67
N ILE A 12 0.47 -14.01 4.18
CA ILE A 12 -0.13 -12.77 3.67
C ILE A 12 -0.22 -11.87 4.90
N PRO A 13 0.57 -10.78 5.00
CA PRO A 13 0.49 -9.96 6.18
C PRO A 13 -0.89 -9.30 6.14
N VAL A 14 -1.76 -9.76 7.03
CA VAL A 14 -3.02 -9.10 7.29
C VAL A 14 -2.66 -7.83 8.02
N ILE A 15 -2.93 -6.71 7.37
CA ILE A 15 -2.73 -5.39 7.93
C ILE A 15 -4.05 -4.85 8.47
N GLU A 16 -3.97 -4.17 9.60
CA GLU A 16 -5.10 -3.46 10.19
C GLU A 16 -4.88 -1.96 10.04
N LEU A 17 -5.82 -1.26 9.42
CA LEU A 17 -5.75 0.19 9.39
C LEU A 17 -6.14 0.76 10.74
N VAL A 18 -5.24 1.56 11.32
CA VAL A 18 -5.49 2.28 12.57
C VAL A 18 -6.54 3.37 12.40
N GLN A 19 -6.73 3.84 11.17
CA GLN A 19 -7.80 4.74 10.77
C GLN A 19 -8.47 4.19 9.51
N PRO A 20 -9.80 4.27 9.39
CA PRO A 20 -10.48 3.82 8.19
C PRO A 20 -9.95 4.51 6.94
N MET A 21 -9.85 3.77 5.85
CA MET A 21 -9.44 4.35 4.58
C MET A 21 -10.44 5.43 4.14
N PRO A 22 -10.00 6.65 3.76
CA PRO A 22 -10.87 7.70 3.24
C PRO A 22 -11.80 7.19 2.14
N GLY A 23 -13.11 7.39 2.31
CA GLY A 23 -14.14 6.89 1.40
C GLY A 23 -14.61 5.45 1.65
N PHE A 24 -13.95 4.72 2.55
CA PHE A 24 -14.27 3.34 2.93
C PHE A 24 -14.29 3.17 4.47
N PRO A 25 -15.19 3.84 5.19
CA PRO A 25 -15.22 3.86 6.66
C PRO A 25 -15.41 2.48 7.30
N ASP A 26 -16.05 1.55 6.60
CA ASP A 26 -16.31 0.19 7.09
C ASP A 26 -15.15 -0.80 6.87
N LEU A 27 -14.06 -0.38 6.20
CA LEU A 27 -12.95 -1.27 5.87
C LEU A 27 -11.73 -0.97 6.75
N ALA A 28 -11.43 -1.89 7.66
CA ALA A 28 -10.27 -1.79 8.54
C ALA A 28 -9.21 -2.87 8.27
N ARG A 29 -9.59 -4.05 7.76
CA ARG A 29 -8.64 -5.16 7.60
C ARG A 29 -8.41 -5.49 6.14
N PHE A 30 -7.13 -5.54 5.77
CA PHE A 30 -6.70 -5.82 4.41
C PHE A 30 -5.60 -6.86 4.41
N ALA A 31 -5.66 -7.75 3.43
CA ALA A 31 -4.61 -8.68 3.09
C ALA A 31 -3.71 -8.01 2.05
N LEU A 32 -2.41 -7.84 2.35
CA LEU A 32 -1.43 -7.39 1.36
C LEU A 32 -0.95 -8.58 0.54
N VAL A 33 -1.42 -8.68 -0.70
CA VAL A 33 -1.14 -9.80 -1.59
C VAL A 33 -0.33 -9.31 -2.79
N GLN A 34 0.87 -9.86 -2.96
CA GLN A 34 1.68 -9.65 -4.15
C GLN A 34 0.96 -10.25 -5.37
N VAL A 35 0.82 -9.47 -6.44
CA VAL A 35 0.07 -9.87 -7.65
C VAL A 35 0.94 -10.13 -8.87
N ASP A 36 2.23 -9.81 -8.79
CA ASP A 36 3.21 -9.99 -9.85
C ASP A 36 4.44 -10.78 -9.36
N ASP A 37 5.15 -11.43 -10.28
CA ASP A 37 6.30 -12.28 -9.98
C ASP A 37 7.55 -11.47 -9.56
N ASP A 38 7.68 -10.23 -10.07
CA ASP A 38 8.77 -9.29 -9.72
C ASP A 38 8.57 -8.65 -8.34
N GLY A 39 7.36 -8.74 -7.78
CA GLY A 39 7.01 -8.26 -6.44
C GLY A 39 6.82 -6.75 -6.31
N VAL A 40 6.75 -6.06 -7.43
CA VAL A 40 6.51 -4.61 -7.49
C VAL A 40 5.04 -4.29 -7.28
N LEU A 41 4.16 -5.08 -7.87
CA LEU A 41 2.72 -4.85 -7.80
C LEU A 41 2.10 -5.68 -6.68
N CYS A 42 1.45 -4.99 -5.77
CA CYS A 42 0.72 -5.56 -4.66
C CYS A 42 -0.75 -5.16 -4.71
N SER A 43 -1.58 -5.88 -3.97
CA SER A 43 -2.98 -5.57 -3.80
C SER A 43 -3.36 -5.62 -2.33
N LEU A 44 -4.00 -4.57 -1.85
CA LEU A 44 -4.68 -4.54 -0.56
C LEU A 44 -6.09 -5.07 -0.76
N THR A 45 -6.30 -6.34 -0.45
CA THR A 45 -7.61 -7.00 -0.59
C THR A 45 -8.35 -6.93 0.73
N SER A 46 -9.54 -6.33 0.75
CA SER A 46 -10.32 -6.23 1.98
C SER A 46 -10.78 -7.62 2.43
N ILE A 47 -10.60 -7.90 3.72
CA ILE A 47 -11.10 -9.11 4.37
C ILE A 47 -12.57 -8.93 4.77
N ASP A 48 -12.94 -7.72 5.16
CA ASP A 48 -14.30 -7.36 5.56
C ASP A 48 -15.28 -7.32 4.39
N ARG A 49 -14.82 -6.90 3.20
CA ARG A 49 -15.67 -6.76 2.01
C ARG A 49 -15.14 -7.53 0.81
N PRO A 50 -15.73 -8.70 0.49
CA PRO A 50 -15.33 -9.46 -0.68
C PRO A 50 -15.55 -8.64 -1.96
N GLY A 51 -14.55 -8.67 -2.85
CA GLY A 51 -14.56 -7.93 -4.12
C GLY A 51 -13.96 -6.52 -4.04
N THR A 52 -13.66 -5.99 -2.85
CA THR A 52 -12.92 -4.73 -2.71
C THR A 52 -11.43 -4.99 -2.62
N ARG A 53 -10.67 -4.44 -3.56
CA ARG A 53 -9.21 -4.43 -3.53
C ARG A 53 -8.65 -3.12 -4.09
N PHE A 54 -7.50 -2.71 -3.57
CA PHE A 54 -6.74 -1.57 -4.08
C PHE A 54 -5.40 -2.08 -4.61
N LEU A 55 -5.03 -1.65 -5.81
CA LEU A 55 -3.68 -1.91 -6.32
C LEU A 55 -2.73 -0.92 -5.66
N VAL A 56 -1.58 -1.42 -5.21
CA VAL A 56 -0.57 -0.62 -4.54
C VAL A 56 0.82 -1.01 -5.01
N VAL A 57 1.73 -0.03 -5.03
CA VAL A 57 3.13 -0.25 -5.40
C VAL A 57 4.06 0.53 -4.48
N PRO A 58 5.29 0.05 -4.24
CA PRO A 58 6.35 0.88 -3.67
C PRO A 58 6.59 2.07 -4.62
N PRO A 59 6.51 3.32 -4.14
CA PRO A 59 6.66 4.48 -5.01
C PRO A 59 8.06 4.54 -5.63
N VAL A 60 9.08 4.07 -4.92
CA VAL A 60 10.49 4.05 -5.38
C VAL A 60 10.70 3.31 -6.70
N THR A 61 9.78 2.40 -7.07
CA THR A 61 9.89 1.64 -8.31
C THR A 61 9.64 2.50 -9.56
N PHE A 62 8.73 3.48 -9.45
CA PHE A 62 8.37 4.37 -10.57
C PHE A 62 8.84 5.81 -10.36
N PHE A 63 9.03 6.20 -9.11
CA PHE A 63 9.40 7.54 -8.66
C PHE A 63 10.61 7.43 -7.72
N PRO A 64 11.84 7.19 -8.23
CA PRO A 64 13.02 6.98 -7.39
C PRO A 64 13.40 8.19 -6.54
N ASP A 65 13.04 9.41 -6.99
CA ASP A 65 13.25 10.66 -6.27
C ASP A 65 12.13 10.99 -5.27
N TYR A 66 11.14 10.10 -5.10
CA TYR A 66 10.02 10.32 -4.19
C TYR A 66 10.43 10.05 -2.73
N ALA A 67 10.67 11.12 -1.99
CA ALA A 67 11.04 11.09 -0.58
C ALA A 67 10.22 12.14 0.21
N PRO A 68 8.90 11.92 0.39
CA PRO A 68 8.07 12.86 1.14
C PRO A 68 8.41 12.85 2.63
N GLU A 69 8.16 13.98 3.29
CA GLU A 69 8.25 14.06 4.75
C GLU A 69 6.98 13.48 5.39
N VAL A 70 7.16 12.51 6.29
CA VAL A 70 6.07 11.91 7.08
C VAL A 70 6.14 12.48 8.48
N GLN A 71 5.02 12.99 8.98
CA GLN A 71 4.94 13.55 10.34
C GLN A 71 5.13 12.45 11.40
N GLU A 72 5.83 12.78 12.50
CA GLU A 72 6.10 11.85 13.61
C GLU A 72 4.82 11.33 14.29
N ASP A 73 3.73 12.10 14.24
CA ASP A 73 2.43 11.70 14.77
C ASP A 73 1.92 10.41 14.11
N VAL A 74 2.16 10.26 12.80
CA VAL A 74 1.77 9.09 12.01
C VAL A 74 2.50 7.83 12.48
N LEU A 75 3.79 7.95 12.83
CA LEU A 75 4.57 6.84 13.40
C LEU A 75 4.04 6.45 14.78
N THR A 76 3.63 7.45 15.56
CA THR A 76 3.01 7.24 16.87
C THR A 76 1.67 6.50 16.74
N GLU A 77 0.85 6.85 15.75
CA GLU A 77 -0.41 6.17 15.46
C GLU A 77 -0.21 4.71 15.05
N LEU A 78 0.79 4.44 14.20
CA LEU A 78 1.17 3.09 13.81
C LEU A 78 1.75 2.28 14.99
N GLY A 79 2.25 2.96 16.02
CA GLY A 79 2.99 2.32 17.12
C GLY A 79 4.38 1.86 16.70
N SER A 80 4.93 2.46 15.64
CA SER A 80 6.22 2.12 15.06
C SER A 80 7.36 2.63 15.93
N SER A 81 8.37 1.79 16.11
CA SER A 81 9.59 2.14 16.87
C SER A 81 10.73 2.61 15.96
N SER A 82 10.63 2.34 14.65
CA SER A 82 11.64 2.67 13.65
C SER A 82 11.00 2.97 12.30
N LEU A 83 11.59 3.89 11.53
CA LEU A 83 11.22 4.11 10.13
C LEU A 83 11.65 2.96 9.21
N ASP A 84 12.61 2.14 9.65
CA ASP A 84 13.12 0.99 8.87
C ASP A 84 12.05 -0.11 8.70
N ASP A 85 11.12 -0.22 9.67
CA ASP A 85 10.01 -1.17 9.62
C ASP A 85 8.81 -0.66 8.81
N ILE A 86 8.83 0.62 8.39
CA ILE A 86 7.76 1.26 7.62
C ILE A 86 7.97 1.03 6.12
N VAL A 87 6.95 0.42 5.51
CA VAL A 87 6.83 0.29 4.07
C VAL A 87 5.82 1.31 3.56
N MET A 88 6.25 2.13 2.59
CA MET A 88 5.38 3.09 1.92
C MET A 88 4.84 2.51 0.62
N LEU A 89 3.53 2.57 0.44
CA LEU A 89 2.82 2.04 -0.71
C LEU A 89 1.89 3.12 -1.30
N CYS A 90 2.01 3.40 -2.59
CA CYS A 90 1.10 4.32 -3.28
C CYS A 90 -0.07 3.55 -3.90
N VAL A 91 -1.29 4.07 -3.68
CA VAL A 91 -2.51 3.50 -4.28
C VAL A 91 -2.55 3.85 -5.75
N LEU A 92 -2.78 2.85 -6.59
CA LEU A 92 -2.92 2.98 -8.03
C LEU A 92 -4.38 3.08 -8.45
N THR A 93 -4.63 3.96 -9.42
CA THR A 93 -5.86 4.00 -10.20
C THR A 93 -5.60 3.33 -11.55
N ALA A 94 -6.12 2.12 -11.72
CA ALA A 94 -5.98 1.35 -12.95
C ALA A 94 -6.61 2.07 -14.16
N GLY A 95 -5.79 2.37 -15.16
CA GLY A 95 -6.25 2.84 -16.46
C GLY A 95 -6.38 1.69 -17.47
N GLU A 96 -6.72 2.01 -18.72
CA GLU A 96 -6.77 1.04 -19.83
C GLU A 96 -5.37 0.50 -20.20
N SER A 97 -4.32 1.22 -19.82
CA SER A 97 -2.91 0.88 -20.04
C SER A 97 -2.04 1.48 -18.93
N LEU A 98 -0.77 1.04 -18.84
CA LEU A 98 0.17 1.56 -17.83
C LEU A 98 0.37 3.09 -17.96
N ALA A 99 0.37 3.63 -19.18
CA ALA A 99 0.46 5.07 -19.46
C ALA A 99 -0.75 5.89 -18.97
N THR A 100 -1.91 5.25 -18.82
CA THR A 100 -3.13 5.87 -18.28
C THR A 100 -3.35 5.52 -16.81
N THR A 101 -2.53 4.64 -16.24
CA THR A 101 -2.59 4.30 -14.83
C THR A 101 -1.89 5.41 -14.06
N THR A 102 -2.48 5.80 -12.94
CA THR A 102 -1.93 6.85 -12.08
C THR A 102 -1.70 6.34 -10.67
N ALA A 103 -0.72 6.89 -9.99
CA ALA A 103 -0.42 6.66 -8.58
C ALA A 103 -0.84 7.90 -7.77
N ASN A 104 -1.42 7.66 -6.59
CA ASN A 104 -1.69 8.69 -5.62
C ASN A 104 -0.43 8.92 -4.77
N LEU A 105 0.31 9.97 -5.10
CA LEU A 105 1.49 10.40 -4.35
C LEU A 105 1.12 11.34 -3.20
N ALA A 106 -0.02 12.01 -3.25
CA ALA A 106 -0.46 12.88 -2.16
C ALA A 106 -0.92 12.10 -0.92
N ALA A 107 -1.45 10.88 -1.10
CA ALA A 107 -1.98 10.07 -0.01
C ALA A 107 -1.47 8.62 -0.03
N PRO A 108 -0.20 8.36 0.29
CA PRO A 108 0.34 7.01 0.40
C PRO A 108 -0.22 6.26 1.61
N VAL A 109 -0.19 4.93 1.51
CA VAL A 109 -0.45 4.01 2.61
C VAL A 109 0.89 3.64 3.24
N LEU A 110 1.06 3.96 4.52
CA LEU A 110 2.17 3.50 5.32
C LEU A 110 1.77 2.21 6.02
N VAL A 111 2.64 1.21 5.96
CA VAL A 111 2.46 -0.09 6.60
C VAL A 111 3.66 -0.36 7.48
N ASP A 112 3.42 -0.52 8.77
CA ASP A 112 4.44 -0.99 9.69
C ASP A 112 4.47 -2.53 9.67
N THR A 113 5.59 -3.09 9.24
CA THR A 113 5.73 -4.54 9.07
C THR A 113 5.88 -5.27 10.40
N ALA A 114 6.33 -4.59 11.46
CA ALA A 114 6.52 -5.17 12.79
C ALA A 114 5.20 -5.34 13.57
N THR A 115 4.30 -4.36 13.47
CA THR A 115 2.99 -4.30 14.15
C THR A 115 1.84 -4.70 13.25
N GLN A 116 2.07 -4.81 11.94
CA GLN A 116 1.08 -5.08 10.90
C GLN A 116 -0.04 -4.03 10.87
N ARG A 117 0.29 -2.79 11.26
CA ARG A 117 -0.63 -1.67 11.23
C ARG A 117 -0.41 -0.83 9.99
N ALA A 118 -1.46 -0.21 9.51
CA ALA A 118 -1.37 0.67 8.36
C ALA A 118 -2.21 1.94 8.53
N VAL A 119 -1.85 2.97 7.79
CA VAL A 119 -2.62 4.21 7.72
C VAL A 119 -2.44 4.84 6.35
N GLN A 120 -3.53 5.38 5.79
CA GLN A 120 -3.42 6.24 4.62
C GLN A 120 -3.25 7.67 5.10
N VAL A 121 -2.04 8.20 4.95
CA VAL A 121 -1.69 9.57 5.37
C VAL A 121 -1.86 10.51 4.19
N LEU A 122 -2.45 11.68 4.42
CA LEU A 122 -2.40 12.78 3.46
C LEU A 122 -1.15 13.60 3.74
N LEU A 123 -0.27 13.72 2.74
CA LEU A 123 0.96 14.49 2.84
C LEU A 123 0.68 15.97 2.63
N ASP A 124 1.33 16.83 3.42
CA ASP A 124 1.21 18.30 3.34
C ASP A 124 2.22 18.87 2.33
N ASP A 125 2.34 18.26 1.16
CA ASP A 125 3.19 18.75 0.07
C ASP A 125 2.32 19.10 -1.15
N PRO A 126 2.18 20.39 -1.49
CA PRO A 126 1.31 20.82 -2.59
C PRO A 126 1.86 20.45 -3.98
N ALA A 127 3.12 20.00 -4.09
CA ALA A 127 3.68 19.48 -5.34
C ALA A 127 3.23 18.03 -5.61
N LEU A 128 2.77 17.31 -4.59
CA LEU A 128 2.28 15.94 -4.75
C LEU A 128 0.87 15.91 -5.31
N SER A 129 0.67 15.03 -6.30
CA SER A 129 -0.62 14.86 -6.96
C SER A 129 -1.30 13.56 -6.52
N VAL A 130 -2.63 13.60 -6.50
CA VAL A 130 -3.48 12.42 -6.26
C VAL A 130 -3.54 11.48 -7.47
N ALA A 131 -3.08 11.93 -8.64
CA ALA A 131 -3.12 11.19 -9.89
C ALA A 131 -1.88 11.50 -10.74
N THR A 132 -0.73 10.97 -10.35
CA THR A 132 0.53 11.06 -11.11
C THR A 132 0.65 9.86 -12.06
N PRO A 133 0.85 10.04 -13.38
CA PRO A 133 1.04 8.91 -14.30
C PRO A 133 2.28 8.08 -13.95
N LEU A 134 2.18 6.75 -14.03
CA LEU A 134 3.30 5.83 -13.73
C LEU A 134 4.42 5.90 -14.76
N ILE A 135 4.06 6.09 -16.02
CA ILE A 135 4.98 6.25 -17.15
C ILE A 135 4.50 7.42 -18.01
N GLY A 136 5.44 8.22 -18.48
CA GLY A 136 5.21 9.38 -19.35
C GLY A 136 6.11 9.33 -20.57
#